data_AF-A0A353NQT4-F1
#
_entry.id   AF-A0A353NQT4-F1
#
_cell.length_a   1.000
_cell.length_b   1.000
_cell.length_c   1.000
_cell.angle_alpha   90.00
_cell.angle_beta   90.00
_cell.angle_gamma   90.00
#
_symmetry.space_group_name_H-M   'P 1'
#
loop_
_entity.id
_entity.type
_entity.pdbx_description
1 polymer ?
#
loop_
_entity_poly.entity_id
_entity_poly.type
_entity_poly.pdbx_seq_one_letter_code
_entity_poly.pdbx_strand_id
1 'polypeptide(L)'
;MPVIIRWLGHACFHCQGEGVSLLTDPFDEEVGYPLPQVEADLVTVSHDHHDHNAVNLLPGNPGVIKEVGVHHFQSLEIKGFPVFHDEVRGAKRG
;
A
#
# COMPACT_ATOMS: atom_id res chain seq x y z
N MET A 1 -20.83 4.34 5.75
CA MET A 1 -20.74 5.10 4.46
C MET A 1 -20.40 4.11 3.36
N PRO A 2 -20.64 4.35 2.05
CA PRO A 2 -20.17 3.42 1.04
C PRO A 2 -18.63 3.35 1.06
N VAL A 3 -18.09 2.17 0.82
CA VAL A 3 -16.65 1.99 0.58
C VAL A 3 -16.35 2.35 -0.87
N ILE A 4 -15.36 3.21 -1.10
CA ILE A 4 -14.87 3.61 -2.41
C ILE A 4 -13.49 3.00 -2.61
N ILE A 5 -13.27 2.37 -3.75
CA ILE A 5 -11.96 1.83 -4.15
C ILE A 5 -11.59 2.48 -5.48
N ARG A 6 -10.46 3.19 -5.50
CA ARG A 6 -9.90 3.82 -6.71
C ARG A 6 -8.58 3.17 -7.05
N TRP A 7 -8.47 2.62 -8.25
CA TRP A 7 -7.19 2.16 -8.79
C TRP A 7 -6.38 3.34 -9.32
N LEU A 8 -5.09 3.41 -8.95
CA LEU A 8 -4.17 4.50 -9.32
C LEU A 8 -3.11 4.09 -10.34
N GLY A 9 -3.03 2.81 -10.68
CA GLY A 9 -1.95 2.22 -11.47
C GLY A 9 -1.28 1.09 -10.71
N HIS A 10 -0.61 0.19 -11.43
CA HIS A 10 0.12 -0.96 -10.87
C HIS A 10 -0.67 -1.69 -9.77
N ALA A 11 -0.06 -1.94 -8.61
CA ALA A 11 -0.68 -2.50 -7.40
C ALA A 11 -1.25 -1.44 -6.44
N CYS A 12 -1.40 -0.18 -6.87
CA CYS A 12 -1.80 0.92 -6.01
C CYS A 12 -3.31 1.18 -6.04
N PHE A 13 -3.96 0.97 -4.90
CA PHE A 13 -5.38 1.21 -4.69
C PHE A 13 -5.59 2.16 -3.52
N HIS A 14 -6.41 3.19 -3.73
CA HIS A 14 -6.86 4.08 -2.67
C HIS A 14 -8.27 3.69 -2.24
N CYS A 15 -8.40 3.19 -1.02
CA CYS A 15 -9.61 2.69 -0.41
C CYS A 15 -10.08 3.68 0.65
N GLN A 16 -11.34 4.09 0.60
CA GLN A 16 -11.92 5.05 1.55
C GLN A 16 -13.26 4.52 2.06
N GLY A 17 -13.46 4.53 3.37
CA GLY A 17 -14.69 4.06 4.01
C GLY A 17 -14.62 4.24 5.52
N GLU A 18 -15.77 4.31 6.19
CA GLU A 18 -15.82 4.34 7.67
C GLU A 18 -14.90 5.40 8.34
N GLY A 19 -14.70 6.55 7.67
CA GLY A 19 -13.91 7.67 8.18
C GLY A 19 -12.40 7.52 8.05
N VAL A 20 -11.90 6.51 7.34
CA VAL A 20 -10.47 6.22 7.18
C VAL A 20 -10.13 5.95 5.71
N SER A 21 -8.90 6.28 5.33
CA SER A 21 -8.32 6.06 4.01
C SER A 21 -7.07 5.18 4.07
N LEU A 22 -7.00 4.21 3.16
CA LEU A 22 -5.92 3.25 3.01
C LEU A 22 -5.37 3.34 1.58
N LEU A 23 -4.05 3.37 1.44
CA LEU A 23 -3.35 3.23 0.16
C LEU A 23 -2.52 1.94 0.14
N THR A 24 -2.57 1.19 -0.95
CA THR A 24 -1.70 0.02 -1.13
C THR A 24 -0.53 0.35 -2.06
N ASP A 25 0.63 -0.25 -1.81
CA ASP A 25 1.78 -0.34 -2.73
C ASP A 25 2.03 0.90 -3.59
N PRO A 26 2.36 2.07 -2.98
CA PRO A 26 2.74 3.24 -3.74
C PRO A 26 4.01 2.96 -4.54
N PHE A 27 4.07 3.51 -5.75
CA PHE A 27 5.16 3.31 -6.70
C PHE A 27 5.78 4.64 -7.12
N ASP A 28 6.98 4.57 -7.70
CA ASP A 28 7.68 5.72 -8.28
C ASP A 28 7.42 5.87 -9.79
N GLU A 29 8.08 6.86 -10.39
CA GLU A 29 7.89 7.22 -11.80
C GLU A 29 8.39 6.15 -12.78
N GLU A 30 9.25 5.21 -12.36
CA GLU A 30 9.80 4.17 -13.22
C GLU A 30 8.73 3.16 -13.66
N VAL A 31 7.67 3.01 -12.87
CA VAL A 31 6.53 2.12 -13.20
C VAL A 31 5.70 2.65 -14.36
N GLY A 32 5.74 3.96 -14.64
CA GLY A 32 5.11 4.57 -15.82
C GLY A 32 3.62 4.95 -15.67
N TYR A 33 3.07 4.88 -14.45
CA TYR A 33 1.76 5.46 -14.13
C TYR A 33 1.91 6.87 -13.52
N PRO A 34 0.89 7.73 -13.59
CA PRO A 34 0.88 8.97 -12.82
C PRO A 34 1.08 8.69 -11.33
N LEU A 35 2.00 9.42 -10.69
CA LEU A 35 2.30 9.25 -9.27
C LEU A 35 1.03 9.42 -8.41
N PRO A 36 0.80 8.58 -7.39
CA PRO A 36 -0.30 8.76 -6.45
C PRO A 36 -0.23 10.12 -5.73
N GLN A 37 -1.10 11.06 -6.11
CA GLN A 37 -1.24 12.37 -5.45
C GLN A 37 -2.42 12.38 -4.47
N VAL A 38 -2.47 11.40 -3.56
CA VAL A 38 -3.53 11.29 -2.55
C VAL A 38 -2.91 11.29 -1.16
N GLU A 39 -3.53 12.02 -0.22
CA GLU A 39 -3.28 11.83 1.20
C GLU A 39 -4.06 10.60 1.67
N ALA A 40 -3.41 9.74 2.46
CA ALA A 40 -4.01 8.58 3.08
C ALA A 40 -3.69 8.55 4.58
N ASP A 41 -4.55 7.96 5.40
CA ASP A 41 -4.29 7.78 6.83
C ASP A 41 -3.31 6.64 7.06
N LEU A 42 -3.40 5.59 6.23
CA LEU A 42 -2.61 4.36 6.32
C LEU A 42 -2.11 3.94 4.94
N VAL A 43 -0.89 3.41 4.89
CA VAL A 43 -0.30 2.76 3.72
C VAL A 43 0.10 1.33 4.07
N THR A 44 -0.24 0.38 3.20
CA THR A 44 0.33 -0.98 3.26
C THR A 44 1.35 -1.16 2.14
N VAL A 45 2.50 -1.74 2.46
CA VAL A 45 3.54 -2.11 1.49
C VAL A 45 3.70 -3.61 1.50
N SER A 46 3.47 -4.26 0.36
CA SER A 46 3.57 -5.71 0.21
C SER A 46 5.02 -6.21 0.30
N HIS A 47 5.97 -5.47 -0.28
CA HIS A 47 7.40 -5.76 -0.23
C HIS A 47 8.24 -4.52 -0.61
N ASP A 48 9.56 -4.59 -0.39
CA ASP A 48 10.45 -3.42 -0.45
C ASP A 48 11.07 -3.13 -1.83
N HIS A 49 10.54 -3.70 -2.92
CA HIS A 49 10.96 -3.24 -4.26
C HIS A 49 10.40 -1.84 -4.56
N HIS A 50 11.14 -1.10 -5.38
CA HIS A 50 10.87 0.30 -5.72
C HIS A 50 9.46 0.53 -6.28
N ASP A 51 8.94 -0.43 -7.04
CA ASP A 51 7.62 -0.40 -7.64
C ASP A 51 6.47 -0.69 -6.66
N HIS A 52 6.77 -0.88 -5.35
CA HIS A 52 5.76 -1.13 -4.31
C HIS A 52 5.97 -0.33 -3.01
N ASN A 53 7.10 0.36 -2.80
CA ASN A 53 7.43 0.96 -1.50
C ASN A 53 7.65 2.49 -1.47
N ALA A 54 7.20 3.22 -2.49
CA ALA A 54 7.45 4.65 -2.68
C ALA A 54 6.66 5.58 -1.73
N VAL A 55 6.53 5.20 -0.45
CA VAL A 55 5.80 5.92 0.60
C VAL A 55 6.36 7.34 0.79
N ASN A 56 7.66 7.52 0.60
CA ASN A 56 8.36 8.80 0.71
C ASN A 56 7.93 9.84 -0.34
N LEU A 57 7.24 9.43 -1.40
CA LEU A 57 6.71 10.34 -2.43
C LEU A 57 5.28 10.81 -2.13
N LEU A 58 4.62 10.23 -1.12
CA LEU A 58 3.24 10.57 -0.78
C LEU A 58 3.17 11.88 0.01
N PRO A 59 2.10 12.68 -0.17
CA PRO A 59 1.83 13.81 0.70
C PRO A 59 1.43 13.34 2.11
N GLY A 60 1.59 14.23 3.10
CA GLY A 60 1.20 13.97 4.49
C GLY A 60 2.20 13.10 5.26
N ASN A 61 1.70 12.39 6.27
CA ASN A 61 2.49 11.49 7.12
C ASN A 61 1.65 10.26 7.51
N PRO A 62 1.38 9.35 6.56
CA PRO A 62 0.54 8.18 6.81
C PRO A 62 1.18 7.22 7.81
N GLY A 63 0.35 6.45 8.51
CA GLY A 63 0.82 5.21 9.12
C GLY A 63 1.32 4.25 8.04
N VAL A 64 2.28 3.38 8.35
CA VAL A 64 2.83 2.40 7.40
C VAL A 64 2.82 1.02 8.03
N ILE A 65 2.30 0.04 7.30
CA ILE A 65 2.37 -1.38 7.68
C ILE A 65 3.10 -2.13 6.57
N LYS A 66 4.18 -2.82 6.92
CA LYS A 66 4.96 -3.69 6.03
C LYS A 66 5.00 -5.15 6.51
N GLU A 67 4.59 -5.37 7.75
CA GLU A 67 4.82 -6.60 8.48
C GLU A 67 3.65 -7.57 8.33
N VAL A 68 3.96 -8.86 8.36
CA VAL A 68 2.96 -9.92 8.47
C VAL A 68 2.30 -9.89 9.84
N GLY A 69 1.06 -10.40 9.92
CA GLY A 69 0.30 -10.48 11.17
C GLY A 69 -0.97 -9.65 11.14
N VAL A 70 -1.62 -9.54 12.31
CA VAL A 70 -2.85 -8.76 12.50
C VAL A 70 -2.48 -7.40 13.08
N HIS A 71 -2.92 -6.35 12.40
CA HIS A 71 -2.69 -4.96 12.75
C HIS A 71 -4.02 -4.25 12.91
N HIS A 72 -4.07 -3.30 13.84
CA HIS A 72 -5.25 -2.47 14.06
C HIS A 72 -4.87 -1.02 13.84
N PHE A 73 -5.64 -0.31 13.04
CA PHE A 73 -5.45 1.11 12.78
C PHE A 73 -6.81 1.79 12.69
N GLN A 74 -7.13 2.63 13.66
CA GLN A 74 -8.45 3.27 13.78
C GLN A 74 -9.58 2.22 13.71
N SER A 75 -10.48 2.32 12.72
CA SER A 75 -11.59 1.39 12.48
C SER A 75 -11.19 0.16 11.65
N LEU A 76 -9.94 0.06 11.19
CA LEU A 76 -9.46 -1.02 10.33
C LEU A 76 -8.79 -2.14 11.13
N GLU A 77 -9.12 -3.38 10.75
CA GLU A 77 -8.31 -4.57 11.01
C GLU A 77 -7.63 -4.97 9.70
N ILE A 78 -6.29 -5.06 9.70
CA ILE A 78 -5.49 -5.45 8.54
C ILE A 78 -4.76 -6.74 8.87
N LYS A 79 -4.85 -7.74 7.98
CA LYS A 79 -4.16 -9.01 8.14
C LYS A 79 -3.17 -9.25 7.00
N GLY A 80 -1.88 -9.13 7.30
CA GLY A 80 -0.78 -9.42 6.39
C GLY A 80 -0.39 -10.90 6.40
N PHE A 81 -0.20 -11.49 5.22
CA PHE A 81 0.22 -12.88 5.05
C PHE A 81 1.54 -12.93 4.26
N PRO A 82 2.53 -13.75 4.68
CA PRO A 82 3.73 -13.95 3.89
C PRO A 82 3.41 -14.76 2.64
N VAL A 83 3.57 -14.15 1.47
CA VAL A 83 3.51 -14.80 0.16
C VAL A 83 4.69 -14.31 -0.67
N PHE A 84 5.23 -15.16 -1.53
CA PHE A 84 6.44 -14.86 -2.32
C PHE A 84 6.16 -15.12 -3.80
N HIS A 85 6.64 -14.22 -4.64
CA HIS A 85 6.57 -14.23 -6.10
C HIS A 85 7.75 -14.98 -6.74
N ASP A 86 8.63 -15.57 -5.93
CA ASP A 86 9.74 -16.40 -6.37
C ASP A 86 10.02 -17.58 -5.41
N GLU A 87 10.87 -18.50 -5.87
CA GLU A 87 11.28 -19.69 -5.12
C GLU A 87 12.36 -19.40 -4.05
N VAL A 88 12.82 -18.15 -3.95
CA VAL A 88 13.89 -17.70 -3.04
C VAL A 88 13.38 -16.73 -1.97
N ARG A 89 12.10 -16.88 -1.58
CA ARG A 89 11.44 -16.11 -0.51
C ARG A 89 11.39 -14.60 -0.78
N GLY A 90 11.08 -14.23 -2.02
CA GLY A 90 10.83 -12.86 -2.46
C GLY A 90 12.08 -12.05 -2.76
N ALA A 91 13.26 -12.64 -2.63
CA ALA A 91 14.53 -11.93 -2.79
C ALA A 91 14.78 -11.41 -4.22
N LYS A 92 14.06 -11.91 -5.24
CA LYS A 92 14.19 -11.47 -6.64
C LYS A 92 12.96 -10.73 -7.14
N ARG A 93 11.76 -11.04 -6.65
CA ARG A 93 10.50 -10.53 -7.21
C ARG A 93 9.46 -10.05 -6.19
N GLY A 94 9.80 -10.01 -4.91
CA GLY A 94 8.84 -9.85 -3.82
C GLY A 94 8.26 -11.20 -3.41
#